data_AF-A0A7R9L178-F1
#
_entry.id   AF-A0A7R9L178-F1
#
_cell.length_a   1.000
_cell.length_b   1.000
_cell.length_c   1.000
_cell.angle_alpha   90.00
_cell.angle_beta   90.00
_cell.angle_gamma   90.00
#
_symmetry.space_group_name_H-M   'P 1'
#
loop_
_entity.id
_entity.type
_entity.pdbx_description
1 polymer ?
#
loop_
_entity_poly.entity_id
_entity_poly.type
_entity_poly.pdbx_seq_one_letter_code
_entity_poly.pdbx_strand_id
1 'polypeptide(L)' 'MDAIKRLRKDLFTNRGYDPMIIPVKNWSHTLNVAVTFNLDDQHLTWKPEDYGGIGAIRVKPEEVFKPDIMLYNAA' A
#
# COMPACT_ATOMS: atom_id res chain seq x y z
N MET A 1 34.11 -35.96 -19.44
CA MET A 1 33.27 -34.79 -19.80
C MET A 1 33.37 -33.76 -18.69
N ASP A 2 33.82 -32.57 -19.04
CA ASP A 2 34.19 -31.47 -18.15
C ASP A 2 33.00 -30.90 -17.35
N ALA A 3 33.20 -30.56 -16.08
CA ALA A 3 32.13 -30.11 -15.18
C ALA A 3 31.45 -28.83 -15.68
N ILE A 4 32.23 -27.92 -16.28
CA ILE A 4 31.74 -26.66 -16.86
C ILE A 4 30.76 -26.91 -18.01
N LYS A 5 31.04 -27.92 -18.87
CA LYS A 5 30.15 -28.26 -19.99
C LYS A 5 28.80 -28.79 -19.50
N ARG A 6 28.79 -29.56 -18.41
CA ARG A 6 27.54 -30.05 -17.79
C ARG A 6 26.72 -28.92 -17.22
N LEU A 7 27.36 -27.99 -16.50
CA LEU A 7 26.67 -26.83 -15.92
C LEU A 7 26.04 -25.94 -16.99
N ARG A 8 26.76 -25.65 -18.08
CA ARG A 8 26.21 -24.84 -19.18
C ARG A 8 25.00 -25.51 -19.83
N LYS A 9 25.06 -26.83 -20.07
CA LYS A 9 23.90 -27.57 -20.61
C LYS A 9 22.71 -27.50 -19.66
N ASP A 10 22.95 -27.62 -18.35
CA ASP A 10 21.86 -27.55 -17.37
C ASP A 10 21.19 -26.17 -17.34
N LEU A 11 21.96 -25.10 -17.22
CA LEU A 11 21.42 -23.75 -17.07
C LEU A 11 20.72 -23.23 -18.33
N PHE A 12 21.35 -23.39 -19.50
CA PHE A 12 20.89 -22.75 -20.73
C PHE A 12 20.07 -23.67 -21.64
N THR A 13 20.10 -24.98 -21.43
CA THR A 13 19.36 -25.94 -22.26
C THR A 13 18.32 -26.70 -21.46
N ASN A 14 18.65 -27.30 -20.31
CA ASN A 14 17.69 -28.10 -19.54
C ASN A 14 16.69 -27.23 -18.76
N ARG A 15 17.18 -26.16 -18.12
CA ARG A 15 16.37 -25.23 -17.33
C ARG A 15 15.76 -24.11 -18.17
N GLY A 16 16.19 -23.95 -19.42
CA GLY A 16 15.59 -23.00 -20.36
C GLY A 16 15.74 -21.54 -19.97
N TYR A 17 16.95 -21.11 -19.58
CA TYR A 17 17.22 -19.69 -19.34
C TYR A 17 17.00 -18.87 -20.63
N ASP A 18 15.97 -18.02 -20.61
CA ASP A 18 15.63 -17.11 -21.71
C ASP A 18 16.16 -15.70 -21.40
N PRO A 19 17.13 -15.18 -22.18
CA PRO A 19 17.67 -13.83 -21.98
C PRO A 19 16.67 -12.71 -22.31
N MET A 20 15.54 -13.01 -22.97
CA MET A 20 14.49 -12.03 -23.24
C MET A 20 13.55 -11.84 -22.05
N ILE A 21 13.60 -12.73 -21.04
CA ILE A 21 12.80 -12.63 -19.83
C ILE A 21 13.61 -11.93 -18.74
N ILE A 22 13.09 -10.81 -18.23
CA ILE A 22 13.69 -10.13 -17.08
C ILE A 22 13.50 -11.02 -15.84
N PRO A 23 14.56 -11.39 -15.11
CA PRO A 23 14.41 -12.18 -13.90
C PRO A 23 13.73 -11.35 -12.82
N VAL A 24 12.47 -11.68 -12.52
CA VAL A 24 11.69 -11.06 -11.45
C VAL A 24 11.33 -12.13 -10.42
N LYS A 25 11.56 -11.81 -9.14
CA LYS A 25 11.06 -12.59 -8.01
C LYS A 25 10.10 -11.69 -7.23
N ASN A 26 8.80 -11.96 -7.32
CA ASN A 26 7.81 -11.24 -6.52
C ASN A 26 7.50 -12.03 -5.24
N TRP A 27 7.24 -11.29 -4.17
CA TRP A 27 6.69 -11.82 -2.93
C TRP A 27 5.45 -11.00 -2.60
N SER A 28 4.30 -11.65 -2.45
CA SER A 28 3.07 -11.01 -1.97
C SER A 28 2.82 -11.48 -0.54
N HIS A 29 2.40 -10.53 0.30
CA HIS A 29 2.07 -10.77 1.70
C HIS A 29 0.71 -10.14 2.00
N THR A 30 -0.16 -10.88 2.69
CA THR A 30 -1.42 -10.35 3.20
C THR A 30 -1.22 -9.80 4.60
N LEU A 31 -1.58 -8.53 4.81
CA LEU A 31 -1.48 -7.83 6.08
C LEU A 31 -2.84 -7.25 6.47
N ASN A 32 -3.19 -7.29 7.76
CA ASN A 32 -4.31 -6.55 8.31
C ASN A 32 -3.80 -5.21 8.85
N VAL A 33 -4.22 -4.11 8.22
CA VAL A 33 -3.76 -2.75 8.55
C VAL A 33 -4.95 -1.89 8.95
N ALA A 34 -4.82 -1.17 10.06
CA ALA A 34 -5.74 -0.11 10.45
C ALA A 34 -5.02 1.23 10.32
N VAL A 35 -5.66 2.21 9.66
CA VAL A 35 -5.10 3.54 9.45
C VAL A 35 -6.03 4.56 10.09
N THR A 36 -5.47 5.43 10.92
CA THR A 36 -6.19 6.51 11.61
C THR A 36 -5.64 7.85 11.16
N PHE A 37 -6.54 8.79 10.87
CA PHE A 37 -6.19 10.15 10.49
C PHE A 37 -6.62 11.14 11.58
N ASN A 38 -5.76 12.11 11.86
CA ASN A 38 -6.09 13.30 12.64
C ASN A 38 -5.83 14.50 11.73
N LEU A 39 -6.89 15.18 11.33
CA LEU A 39 -6.85 16.34 10.47
C LEU A 39 -7.34 17.54 11.26
N ASP A 40 -6.65 18.67 11.12
CA ASP A 40 -7.07 19.96 11.65
C ASP A 40 -7.70 20.77 10.50
N ASP A 41 -9.01 20.99 10.58
CA ASP A 41 -9.78 21.73 9.59
C ASP A 41 -10.24 23.06 10.20
N GLN A 42 -9.65 24.16 9.73
CA GLN A 42 -9.94 25.50 10.25
C GLN A 42 -11.41 25.92 10.05
N HIS A 43 -12.11 25.31 9.08
CA HIS A 43 -13.53 25.56 8.84
C HIS A 43 -14.45 24.77 9.76
N LEU A 44 -13.93 23.75 10.48
CA LEU A 44 -14.67 22.98 11.48
C LEU A 44 -14.34 23.44 12.90
N THR A 45 -14.28 24.77 13.10
CA THR A 45 -14.01 25.40 14.40
C THR A 45 -15.20 26.24 14.86
N TRP A 46 -15.47 26.22 16.16
CA TRP A 46 -16.52 27.02 16.78
C TRP A 46 -16.20 27.33 18.25
N LYS A 47 -16.93 28.31 18.80
CA LYS A 47 -16.91 28.62 20.24
C LYS A 47 -17.96 27.76 20.95
N PRO A 48 -17.60 26.89 21.91
CA PRO A 48 -18.57 26.06 22.61
C PRO A 48 -19.68 26.87 23.30
N GLU A 49 -19.38 28.10 23.76
CA GLU A 49 -20.32 28.97 24.47
C GLU A 49 -21.54 29.34 23.62
N ASP A 50 -21.35 29.49 22.31
CA ASP A 50 -22.41 29.83 21.36
C ASP A 50 -23.39 28.66 21.13
N TYR A 51 -23.00 27.44 21.50
CA TYR A 51 -23.75 26.20 21.26
C TYR A 51 -23.97 25.38 22.55
N GLY A 52 -24.08 26.03 23.70
CA GLY A 52 -24.42 25.37 24.97
C GLY A 52 -23.32 24.48 25.55
N GLY A 53 -22.05 24.80 25.26
CA GLY A 53 -20.88 24.09 25.78
C GLY A 53 -20.48 22.83 24.99
N ILE A 54 -20.98 22.64 23.78
CA ILE A 54 -20.62 21.49 22.94
C ILE A 54 -19.18 21.64 22.45
N GLY A 55 -18.28 20.76 22.91
CA GLY A 55 -16.86 20.74 22.51
C GLY A 55 -16.52 19.72 21.41
N ALA A 56 -17.40 18.77 21.12
CA ALA A 56 -17.20 17.79 20.05
C ALA A 56 -18.54 17.22 19.57
N ILE A 57 -18.58 16.84 18.29
CA ILE A 57 -19.68 16.10 17.69
C ILE A 57 -19.13 14.92 16.89
N ARG A 58 -19.98 13.91 16.68
CA ARG A 58 -19.70 12.82 15.73
C ARG A 58 -20.54 13.07 14.48
N VAL A 59 -19.89 13.00 13.34
CA VAL A 59 -20.49 13.20 12.02
C VAL A 59 -20.21 11.97 11.16
N LYS A 60 -21.04 11.76 10.16
CA LYS A 60 -20.79 10.71 9.18
C LYS A 60 -19.68 11.14 8.22
N PRO A 61 -18.86 10.21 7.69
CA PRO A 61 -17.78 10.55 6.77
C PRO A 61 -18.21 11.18 5.44
N GLU A 62 -19.51 11.15 5.11
CA GLU A 62 -20.07 11.80 3.92
C GLU A 62 -20.38 13.29 4.14
N GLU A 63 -20.42 13.74 5.39
CA GLU A 63 -20.79 15.11 5.77
C GLU A 63 -19.58 16.05 5.88
N VAL A 64 -18.36 15.49 5.88
CA VAL A 64 -17.11 16.23 6.03
C VAL A 64 -16.10 15.83 4.97
N PHE A 65 -15.11 16.71 4.75
CA PHE A 65 -13.98 16.37 3.91
C PHE A 65 -13.25 15.14 4.45
N LYS A 66 -12.96 14.21 3.55
CA LYS A 66 -12.04 13.09 3.79
C LYS A 66 -11.09 12.99 2.60
N PRO A 67 -9.78 12.81 2.81
CA PRO A 67 -8.86 12.59 1.71
C PRO A 67 -9.08 11.21 1.10
N ASP A 68 -8.98 11.14 -0.23
CA ASP A 68 -8.91 9.87 -0.95
C ASP A 68 -7.49 9.31 -0.86
N ILE A 69 -7.35 8.11 -0.28
CA ILE A 69 -6.04 7.49 -0.01
C ILE A 69 -6.03 6.08 -0.60
N MET A 70 -4.97 5.76 -1.32
CA MET A 70 -4.80 4.48 -2.02
C MET A 70 -3.42 3.89 -1.74
N LEU A 71 -3.36 2.56 -1.64
CA LEU A 71 -2.09 1.83 -1.59
C LEU A 71 -1.58 1.59 -3.01
N TYR A 72 -0.54 2.31 -3.41
CA TYR A 72 0.04 2.20 -4.75
C TYR A 72 0.65 0.81 -5.04
N ASN A 73 1.15 0.14 -4.00
CA ASN A 73 1.78 -1.19 -4.09
C ASN A 73 0.87 -2.29 -3.55
N ALA A 74 -0.42 -2.24 -3.87
CA ALA A 74 -1.33 -3.36 -3.64
C ALA A 74 -1.14 -4.37 -4.77
N ALA A 75 -0.38 -5.44 -4.53
CA ALA A 75 -0.03 -6.48 -5.50
C ALA A 75 -0.52 -7.87 -5.06
#